data_AF-A0A4Y4DTD2-F1
#
_entry.id   AF-A0A4Y4DTD2-F1
#
_cell.length_a   1.000
_cell.length_b   1.000
_cell.length_c   1.000
_cell.angle_alpha   90.00
_cell.angle_beta   90.00
_cell.angle_gamma   90.00
#
_symmetry.space_group_name_H-M   'P 1'
#
loop_
_entity.id
_entity.type
_entity.pdbx_description
1 polymer ?
#
loop_
_entity_poly.entity_id
_entity_poly.type
_entity_poly.pdbx_seq_one_letter_code
_entity_poly.pdbx_strand_id
1 'polypeptide(L)' 'MADTLSLTELGSLTANEALNKGIKPKQVWEAMCRAQDVPVERWLGVDIEPKQS' A
#
# COMPACT_ATOMS: atom_id res chain seq x y z
N MET A 1 -7.74 3.17 -8.58
CA MET A 1 -6.92 2.02 -9.04
C MET A 1 -6.51 1.11 -7.88
N ALA A 2 -6.34 1.62 -6.65
CA ALA A 2 -6.13 0.78 -5.46
C ALA A 2 -7.37 -0.09 -5.10
N ASP A 3 -8.52 0.23 -5.67
CA ASP A 3 -9.82 -0.35 -5.37
C ASP A 3 -10.07 -1.69 -6.08
N THR A 4 -9.20 -2.10 -7.00
CA THR A 4 -9.42 -3.29 -7.86
C THR A 4 -8.34 -4.36 -7.67
N LEU A 5 -7.16 -3.99 -7.15
CA LEU A 5 -6.09 -4.95 -6.89
C LEU A 5 -6.45 -5.83 -5.70
N SER A 6 -6.57 -7.13 -5.94
CA SER A 6 -6.77 -8.13 -4.89
C SER A 6 -5.43 -8.49 -4.23
N LEU A 7 -5.33 -8.27 -2.92
CA LEU A 7 -4.14 -8.51 -2.11
C LEU A 7 -4.21 -9.91 -1.50
N THR A 8 -3.62 -10.91 -2.16
CA THR A 8 -3.63 -12.32 -1.73
C THR A 8 -3.15 -12.51 -0.28
N GLU A 9 -2.13 -11.76 0.15
CA GLU A 9 -1.61 -11.78 1.54
C GLU A 9 -2.65 -11.36 2.59
N LEU A 10 -3.64 -10.57 2.18
CA LEU A 10 -4.72 -10.09 3.05
C LEU A 10 -6.03 -10.85 2.79
N GLY A 11 -5.96 -12.09 2.29
CA GLY A 11 -7.14 -12.91 2.01
C GLY A 11 -7.90 -12.46 0.77
N SER A 12 -7.17 -12.02 -0.25
CA SER A 12 -7.72 -11.54 -1.53
C SER A 12 -8.61 -10.29 -1.43
N LEU A 13 -8.49 -9.53 -0.33
CA LEU A 13 -9.15 -8.24 -0.17
C LEU A 13 -8.52 -7.17 -1.06
N THR A 14 -9.32 -6.21 -1.50
CA THR A 14 -8.82 -4.94 -2.03
C THR A 14 -8.25 -4.07 -0.92
N ALA A 15 -7.45 -3.06 -1.27
CA ALA A 15 -6.90 -2.13 -0.28
C ALA A 15 -8.00 -1.44 0.55
N ASN A 16 -9.09 -1.01 -0.11
CA ASN A 16 -10.22 -0.39 0.59
C ASN A 16 -10.94 -1.35 1.53
N GLU A 17 -11.19 -2.60 1.11
CA GLU A 17 -11.82 -3.60 1.98
C GLU A 17 -10.95 -3.91 3.20
N ALA A 18 -9.63 -4.02 3.00
CA ALA A 18 -8.68 -4.23 4.08
C ALA A 18 -8.69 -3.08 5.10
N LEU A 19 -8.67 -1.83 4.62
CA LEU A 19 -8.77 -0.64 5.47
C LEU A 19 -10.11 -0.58 6.22
N ASN A 20 -11.22 -0.86 5.53
CA ASN A 20 -12.57 -0.90 6.14
C ASN A 20 -12.70 -1.99 7.22
N LYS A 21 -11.95 -3.09 7.09
CA LYS A 21 -11.85 -4.15 8.10
C LYS A 21 -10.92 -3.80 9.28
N GLY A 22 -10.31 -2.61 9.27
CA GLY A 22 -9.42 -2.15 10.33
C GLY A 22 -7.99 -2.69 10.24
N ILE A 23 -7.59 -3.26 9.11
CA ILE A 23 -6.19 -3.65 8.89
C ILE A 23 -5.33 -2.38 8.88
N LYS A 24 -4.18 -2.42 9.56
CA LYS A 24 -3.33 -1.24 9.72
C LYS A 24 -2.90 -0.72 8.33
N PRO A 25 -2.96 0.60 8.08
CA PRO A 25 -2.58 1.17 6.78
C PRO A 25 -1.18 0.75 6.31
N LYS A 26 -0.21 0.66 7.22
CA LYS A 26 1.14 0.16 6.91
C LYS A 26 1.11 -1.26 6.33
N GLN A 27 0.34 -2.17 6.93
CA GLN A 27 0.25 -3.55 6.44
C GLN A 27 -0.41 -3.61 5.06
N VAL A 28 -1.44 -2.79 4.82
CA VAL A 28 -2.08 -2.67 3.50
C VAL A 28 -1.11 -2.13 2.46
N TRP A 29 -0.35 -1.09 2.79
CA TRP A 29 0.68 -0.52 1.93
C TRP A 29 1.74 -1.55 1.54
N GLU A 30 2.30 -2.27 2.52
CA GLU A 30 3.31 -3.29 2.27
C GLU A 30 2.79 -4.42 1.38
N ALA A 31 1.58 -4.92 1.64
CA ALA A 31 0.94 -5.94 0.82
C ALA A 31 0.73 -5.45 -0.63
N MET A 32 0.35 -4.19 -0.80
CA MET A 32 0.18 -3.58 -2.13
C MET A 32 1.50 -3.37 -2.86
N CYS A 33 2.58 -3.02 -2.16
CA CYS A 33 3.91 -2.94 -2.73
C CYS A 33 4.41 -4.32 -3.18
N ARG A 34 4.24 -5.36 -2.36
CA ARG A 34 4.62 -6.74 -2.71
C ARG A 34 3.80 -7.27 -3.90
N ALA A 35 2.49 -7.05 -3.91
CA ALA A 35 1.60 -7.50 -4.99
C ALA A 35 1.92 -6.86 -6.36
N GLN A 36 2.62 -5.72 -6.37
CA GLN A 36 3.06 -5.02 -7.58
C GLN A 36 4.56 -5.17 -7.83
N ASP A 37 5.24 -6.07 -7.13
CA ASP A 37 6.67 -6.32 -7.23
C ASP A 37 7.53 -5.05 -7.08
N VAL A 38 7.08 -4.12 -6.23
CA VAL A 38 7.82 -2.89 -5.95
C VAL A 38 9.01 -3.23 -5.06
N PRO A 39 10.26 -2.92 -5.46
CA PRO A 39 11.43 -3.19 -4.64
C PRO A 39 11.40 -2.34 -3.36
N VAL A 40 11.86 -2.91 -2.25
CA VAL A 40 11.77 -2.32 -0.90
C VAL A 40 12.37 -0.92 -0.81
N GLU A 41 13.47 -0.68 -1.53
CA GLU A 41 14.15 0.62 -1.61
C GLU A 41 13.27 1.74 -2.18
N ARG A 42 12.16 1.40 -2.88
CA ARG A 42 11.24 2.38 -3.49
C ARG A 42 9.94 2.57 -2.71
N TRP A 43 9.74 1.88 -1.59
CA TRP A 43 8.45 1.90 -0.88
C TRP A 43 8.12 3.26 -0.24
N LEU A 44 9.14 4.03 0.12
CA LEU A 44 8.95 5.33 0.79
C LEU A 44 9.04 6.51 -0.18
N GLY A 45 9.36 6.26 -1.45
CA GLY A 45 9.66 7.31 -2.41
C GLY A 45 10.99 8.00 -2.13
N VAL A 46 11.25 9.09 -2.85
CA VAL A 46 12.41 9.96 -2.60
C VAL A 46 12.05 10.92 -1.48
N ASP A 47 13.00 11.25 -0.60
CA ASP A 47 12.81 12.34 0.36
C ASP A 47 12.66 13.67 -0.39
N ILE A 48 11.50 14.32 -0.21
CA ILE A 48 11.19 15.61 -0.83
C ILE A 48 11.18 16.67 0.26
N GLU A 49 11.97 17.73 0.09
CA GLU A 49 11.96 18.86 1.00
C GLU A 49 10.57 19.52 1.02
N PRO A 50 10.02 19.87 2.20
CA PRO A 50 8.70 20.48 2.29
C PRO A 50 8.64 21.76 1.44
N LYS A 51 7.60 21.91 0.62
CA LYS A 51 7.41 23.16 -0.12
C LYS A 51 7.21 24.30 0.88
N GLN A 52 8.07 25.31 0.82
CA GLN A 52 7.86 26.56 1.55
C GLN A 52 6.57 27.18 1.03
N SER A 53 5.61 27.38 1.93
CA SER A 53 4.29 27.95 1.63
C SER A 53 4.29 29.47 1.73
#